data_AF-A0A2X2HZ63-F1
#
_entry.id   AF-A0A2X2HZ63-F1
#
_cell.length_a   1.000
_cell.length_b   1.000
_cell.length_c   1.000
_cell.angle_alpha   90.00
_cell.angle_beta   90.00
_cell.angle_gamma   90.00
#
_symmetry.space_group_name_H-M   'P 1'
#
loop_
_entity.id
_entity.type
_entity.pdbx_description
1 polymer ?
#
loop_
_entity_poly.entity_id
_entity_poly.type
_entity_poly.pdbx_seq_one_letter_code
_entity_poly.pdbx_strand_id
1 'polypeptide(L)'
;MTIPKTDIAVIKGAWVDGMGSPSTGDFHDLVKLSIQGNLTAPQSCKINQGDVIKVNFGFINGQKFTTRNAMPDGFTPVDFDITYDCGDTSKIKNSLQMRIDGTTGVVDQYNLVARRRSSDNVPDVGIRIENLGGGVANIPFQNGILPVDPSGHGTVNMRA
;
A
#
# COMPACT_ATOMS: atom_id res chain seq x y z
N MET A 1 0.12 -6.81 19.55
CA MET A 1 0.01 -8.14 20.19
C MET A 1 0.47 -8.01 21.64
N THR A 2 -0.21 -8.64 22.59
CA THR A 2 0.20 -8.59 24.00
C THR A 2 0.87 -9.90 24.35
N ILE A 3 2.09 -9.84 24.86
CA ILE A 3 2.78 -10.97 25.47
C ILE A 3 2.32 -11.00 26.93
N PRO A 4 1.46 -11.97 27.33
CA PRO A 4 1.12 -12.13 28.73
C PRO A 4 2.38 -12.50 29.52
N LYS A 5 2.37 -12.31 30.85
CA LYS A 5 3.50 -12.70 31.68
C LYS A 5 3.83 -14.18 31.45
N THR A 6 4.97 -14.44 30.82
CA THR A 6 5.39 -15.77 30.37
C THR A 6 6.79 -16.03 30.91
N ASP A 7 6.96 -17.14 31.62
CA ASP A 7 8.27 -17.59 32.07
C ASP A 7 9.04 -18.14 30.86
N ILE A 8 10.21 -17.56 30.58
CA ILE A 8 11.03 -17.90 29.40
C ILE A 8 12.32 -18.62 29.76
N ALA A 9 12.77 -18.50 31.01
CA ALA A 9 13.93 -19.21 31.52
C ALA A 9 13.86 -19.37 33.03
N VAL A 10 14.54 -20.39 33.53
CA VAL A 10 14.73 -20.64 34.97
C VAL A 10 16.21 -20.80 35.23
N ILE A 11 16.75 -19.95 36.11
CA ILE A 11 18.11 -20.09 36.60
C ILE A 11 18.06 -21.10 37.74
N LYS A 12 18.81 -22.19 37.59
CA LYS A 12 18.96 -23.22 38.61
C LYS A 12 20.33 -23.16 39.26
N GLY A 13 20.38 -23.43 40.55
CA GLY A 13 21.63 -23.59 41.27
C GLY A 13 21.54 -24.77 42.22
N ALA A 14 22.70 -25.34 42.52
CA ALA A 14 22.86 -26.43 43.46
C ALA A 14 24.01 -26.10 44.39
N TRP A 15 23.90 -26.52 45.65
CA TRP A 15 24.99 -26.43 46.61
C TRP A 15 25.30 -27.83 47.12
N VAL A 16 26.58 -28.19 47.16
CA VAL A 16 27.06 -29.48 47.68
C VAL A 16 28.16 -29.25 48.69
N ASP A 17 28.04 -29.88 49.85
CA ASP A 17 29.05 -29.81 50.90
C ASP A 17 30.12 -30.88 50.62
N GLY A 18 31.18 -30.51 49.88
CA GLY A 18 32.30 -31.38 49.53
C GLY A 18 32.97 -31.06 48.18
N MET A 19 33.94 -31.88 47.74
CA MET A 19 34.65 -31.73 46.45
C MET A 19 33.93 -32.40 45.25
N GLY A 20 32.62 -32.65 45.35
CA GLY A 20 31.84 -33.31 44.30
C GLY A 20 31.12 -32.32 43.37
N SER A 21 30.76 -32.77 42.17
CA SER A 21 29.83 -32.03 41.31
C SER A 21 28.38 -32.32 41.71
N PRO A 22 27.48 -31.32 41.68
CA PRO A 22 26.06 -31.55 41.96
C PRO A 22 25.44 -32.53 40.96
N SER A 23 24.58 -33.41 41.44
CA SER A 23 23.75 -34.28 40.62
C SER A 23 22.51 -33.54 40.12
N THR A 24 21.85 -34.05 39.08
CA THR A 24 20.65 -33.41 38.47
C THR A 24 19.52 -33.17 39.48
N GLY A 25 19.46 -33.95 40.57
CA GLY A 25 18.48 -33.80 41.65
C GLY A 25 18.78 -32.66 42.64
N ASP A 26 20.02 -32.16 42.69
CA ASP A 26 20.47 -31.13 43.63
C ASP A 26 20.21 -29.71 43.13
N PHE A 27 19.78 -29.57 41.86
CA PHE A 27 19.49 -28.28 41.25
C PHE A 27 18.09 -27.78 41.61
N HIS A 28 18.04 -26.63 42.27
CA HIS A 28 16.81 -25.94 42.61
C HIS A 28 16.62 -24.69 41.77
N ASP A 29 15.36 -24.37 41.47
CA ASP A 29 14.99 -23.15 40.77
C ASP A 29 15.24 -21.95 41.69
N LEU A 30 16.18 -21.08 41.31
CA LEU A 30 16.54 -19.89 42.09
C LEU A 30 15.77 -18.67 41.62
N VAL A 31 15.68 -18.49 40.30
CA VAL A 31 15.05 -17.32 39.67
C VAL A 31 14.31 -17.74 38.42
N LYS A 32 13.09 -17.22 38.25
CA LYS A 32 12.34 -17.32 37.01
C LYS A 32 12.42 -16.00 36.25
N LEU A 33 12.87 -16.07 35.01
CA LEU A 33 12.86 -14.93 34.11
C LEU A 33 11.54 -14.95 33.34
N SER A 34 10.71 -13.92 33.57
CA SER A 34 9.47 -13.74 32.83
C SER A 34 9.57 -12.54 31.90
N ILE A 35 8.96 -12.63 30.73
CA ILE A 35 8.72 -11.49 29.84
C ILE A 35 7.24 -11.14 29.82
N GLN A 36 6.94 -9.85 29.79
CA GLN A 36 5.60 -9.30 29.57
C GLN A 36 5.76 -8.03 28.75
N GLY A 37 4.85 -7.77 27.84
CA GLY A 37 4.89 -6.53 27.08
C GLY A 37 3.87 -6.45 25.97
N ASN A 38 3.87 -5.33 25.27
CA ASN A 38 3.06 -5.12 24.08
C ASN A 38 3.99 -4.95 22.88
N LEU A 39 3.82 -5.81 21.89
CA LEU A 39 4.41 -5.67 20.56
C LEU A 39 3.46 -4.85 19.70
N THR A 40 3.89 -3.66 19.28
CA THR A 40 3.17 -2.83 18.31
C THR A 40 3.95 -2.80 17.01
N ALA A 41 3.34 -3.30 15.93
CA ALA A 41 3.84 -3.05 14.59
C ALA A 41 3.32 -1.68 14.12
N PRO A 42 4.17 -0.82 13.53
CA PRO A 42 3.69 0.41 12.91
C PRO A 42 2.74 0.08 11.76
N GLN A 43 1.67 0.86 11.61
CA GLN A 43 0.79 0.77 10.46
C GLN A 43 1.56 1.21 9.22
N SER A 44 1.70 0.32 8.25
CA SER A 44 2.34 0.63 6.98
C SER A 44 1.50 0.12 5.83
N CYS A 45 1.03 1.03 4.97
CA CYS A 45 0.45 0.68 3.68
C CYS A 45 1.49 0.84 2.58
N LYS A 46 1.73 -0.22 1.84
CA LYS A 46 2.55 -0.20 0.62
C LYS A 46 1.63 -0.32 -0.59
N ILE A 47 1.67 0.68 -1.45
CA ILE A 47 1.04 0.63 -2.78
C ILE A 47 2.08 0.06 -3.73
N ASN A 48 1.72 -1.01 -4.44
CA ASN A 48 2.56 -1.74 -5.38
C ASN A 48 3.96 -2.04 -4.82
N GLN A 49 4.03 -2.52 -3.57
CA GLN A 49 5.28 -2.78 -2.85
C GLN A 49 6.20 -1.57 -2.63
N GLY A 50 5.73 -0.36 -2.89
CA GLY A 50 6.50 0.90 -2.83
C GLY A 50 7.00 1.38 -4.19
N ASP A 51 6.66 0.68 -5.27
CA ASP A 51 7.12 1.01 -6.63
C ASP A 51 6.19 1.98 -7.36
N VAL A 52 6.77 2.71 -8.33
CA VAL A 52 6.03 3.58 -9.24
C VAL A 52 5.30 2.73 -10.29
N ILE A 53 3.98 2.91 -10.36
CA ILE A 53 3.15 2.32 -11.42
C ILE A 53 3.38 3.09 -12.71
N LYS A 54 3.97 2.44 -13.71
CA LYS A 54 4.25 3.03 -15.02
C LYS A 54 3.20 2.57 -16.02
N VAL A 55 2.37 3.49 -16.49
CA VAL A 55 1.40 3.24 -17.56
C VAL A 55 2.00 3.71 -18.89
N ASN A 56 2.20 2.78 -19.82
CA ASN A 56 2.80 3.07 -21.11
C ASN A 56 1.73 3.13 -22.20
N PHE A 57 1.44 4.35 -22.67
CA PHE A 57 0.50 4.61 -23.77
C PHE A 57 1.09 4.37 -25.17
N GLY A 58 2.39 4.05 -25.25
CA GLY A 58 3.10 3.88 -26.50
C GLY A 58 3.20 5.17 -27.32
N PHE A 59 3.31 5.02 -28.64
CA PHE A 59 3.34 6.13 -29.57
C PHE A 59 1.93 6.35 -30.16
N ILE A 60 1.38 7.54 -29.93
CA ILE A 60 0.09 7.95 -30.51
C ILE A 60 0.36 9.03 -31.55
N ASN A 61 -0.07 8.80 -32.79
CA ASN A 61 0.03 9.81 -33.84
C ASN A 61 -0.90 10.99 -33.51
N GLY A 62 -0.35 12.21 -33.50
CA GLY A 62 -1.11 13.44 -33.22
C GLY A 62 -2.34 13.66 -34.12
N GLN A 63 -2.33 13.13 -35.34
CA GLN A 63 -3.47 13.21 -36.27
C GLN A 63 -4.68 12.36 -35.85
N LYS A 64 -4.51 11.46 -34.87
CA LYS A 64 -5.61 10.63 -34.33
C LYS A 64 -6.46 11.38 -33.31
N PHE A 65 -6.03 12.54 -32.83
CA PHE A 65 -6.83 13.40 -31.94
C PHE A 65 -7.74 14.29 -32.78
N THR A 66 -8.84 13.71 -33.28
CA THR A 66 -9.78 14.38 -34.20
C THR A 66 -10.94 15.06 -33.46
N THR A 67 -11.30 14.56 -32.28
CA THR A 67 -12.47 15.01 -31.51
C THR A 67 -12.06 15.46 -30.10
N ARG A 68 -12.47 16.67 -29.69
CA ARG A 68 -12.23 17.17 -28.33
C ARG A 68 -12.93 16.30 -27.29
N ASN A 69 -12.27 16.04 -26.16
CA ASN A 69 -12.77 15.22 -25.05
C ASN A 69 -13.02 13.75 -25.39
N ALA A 70 -12.48 13.26 -26.50
CA ALA A 70 -12.52 11.86 -26.89
C ALA A 70 -11.11 11.26 -26.92
N MET A 71 -11.05 9.93 -26.85
CA MET A 71 -9.81 9.19 -27.09
C MET A 71 -9.38 9.32 -28.56
N PRO A 72 -8.07 9.25 -28.84
CA PRO A 72 -7.59 9.25 -30.22
C PRO A 72 -8.14 8.05 -31.01
N ASP A 73 -8.40 8.26 -32.29
CA ASP A 73 -9.04 7.25 -33.15
C ASP A 73 -8.23 5.96 -33.25
N GLY A 74 -8.85 4.85 -32.86
CA GLY A 74 -8.24 3.51 -32.86
C GLY A 74 -7.26 3.27 -31.70
N PHE A 75 -7.23 4.13 -30.70
CA PHE A 75 -6.49 3.90 -29.46
C PHE A 75 -7.24 2.93 -28.54
N THR A 76 -6.51 1.97 -27.98
CA THR A 76 -7.02 1.04 -26.97
C THR A 76 -6.55 1.52 -25.60
N PRO A 77 -7.45 1.77 -24.65
CA PRO A 77 -7.10 2.10 -23.27
C PRO A 77 -6.16 1.07 -22.64
N VAL A 78 -5.33 1.53 -21.72
CA VAL A 78 -4.39 0.67 -20.98
C VAL A 78 -4.99 0.34 -19.62
N ASP A 79 -5.27 -0.95 -19.42
CA ASP A 79 -5.69 -1.46 -18.12
C ASP A 79 -4.45 -1.72 -17.24
N PHE A 80 -4.51 -1.30 -15.98
CA PHE A 80 -3.44 -1.49 -15.01
C PHE A 80 -3.98 -1.67 -13.60
N ASP A 81 -3.20 -2.32 -12.75
CA ASP A 81 -3.59 -2.65 -11.39
C ASP A 81 -2.87 -1.81 -10.36
N ILE A 82 -3.62 -1.34 -9.37
CA ILE A 82 -3.08 -0.75 -8.14
C ILE A 82 -3.28 -1.76 -7.01
N THR A 83 -2.23 -2.52 -6.71
CA THR A 83 -2.23 -3.45 -5.57
C THR A 83 -1.79 -2.74 -4.32
N TYR A 84 -2.45 -2.97 -3.19
CA TYR A 84 -2.09 -2.39 -1.90
C TYR A 84 -2.06 -3.45 -0.80
N ASP A 85 -1.14 -3.26 0.12
CA ASP A 85 -0.94 -4.10 1.30
C ASP A 85 -0.69 -3.21 2.52
N CYS A 86 -1.67 -3.15 3.41
CA CYS A 86 -1.64 -2.39 4.67
C CYS A 86 -1.22 -3.22 5.89
N GLY A 87 -0.80 -4.47 5.71
CA GLY A 87 -0.55 -5.40 6.80
C GLY A 87 -1.82 -5.75 7.60
N ASP A 88 -1.66 -6.22 8.83
CA ASP A 88 -2.78 -6.61 9.69
C ASP A 88 -3.64 -5.39 10.10
N THR A 89 -4.80 -5.26 9.47
CA THR A 89 -5.78 -4.21 9.74
C THR A 89 -6.90 -4.65 10.69
N SER A 90 -6.87 -5.88 11.22
CA SER A 90 -7.94 -6.44 12.07
C SER A 90 -8.22 -5.61 13.34
N LYS A 91 -7.25 -4.79 13.77
CA LYS A 91 -7.37 -3.88 14.93
C LYS A 91 -7.76 -2.46 14.54
N ILE A 92 -7.79 -2.14 13.25
CA ILE A 92 -8.19 -0.85 12.70
C ILE A 92 -9.72 -0.83 12.66
N LYS A 93 -10.34 -0.07 13.56
CA LYS A 93 -11.81 0.11 13.59
C LYS A 93 -12.32 1.17 12.59
N ASN A 94 -11.44 1.72 11.76
CA ASN A 94 -11.74 2.79 10.82
C ASN A 94 -11.81 2.27 9.38
N SER A 95 -12.52 2.99 8.52
CA SER A 95 -12.52 2.73 7.07
C SER A 95 -11.21 3.18 6.44
N LEU A 96 -10.61 2.33 5.62
CA LEU A 96 -9.47 2.67 4.78
C LEU A 96 -9.98 3.32 3.50
N GLN A 97 -9.26 4.35 3.04
CA GLN A 97 -9.52 5.01 1.77
C GLN A 97 -8.18 5.31 1.10
N MET A 98 -8.12 5.10 -0.21
CA MET A 98 -6.99 5.49 -1.03
C MET A 98 -7.37 6.76 -1.79
N ARG A 99 -6.50 7.76 -1.75
CA ARG A 99 -6.72 9.05 -2.40
C ARG A 99 -5.71 9.27 -3.52
N ILE A 100 -6.19 9.70 -4.67
CA ILE A 100 -5.38 10.13 -5.81
C ILE A 100 -5.32 11.65 -5.84
N ASP A 101 -4.10 12.17 -5.89
CA ASP A 101 -3.82 13.58 -6.09
C ASP A 101 -2.76 13.79 -7.15
N GLY A 102 -3.14 14.47 -8.22
CA GLY A 102 -2.21 15.02 -9.19
C GLY A 102 -1.54 16.26 -8.61
N THR A 103 -0.22 16.23 -8.44
CA THR A 103 0.56 17.35 -7.92
C THR A 103 0.99 18.34 -9.00
N THR A 104 1.13 17.88 -10.24
CA THR A 104 1.62 18.68 -11.37
C THR A 104 0.81 18.42 -12.62
N GLY A 105 0.51 19.48 -13.39
CA GLY A 105 -0.14 19.34 -14.69
C GLY A 105 -1.62 18.96 -14.62
N VAL A 106 -2.31 19.23 -13.50
CA VAL A 106 -3.77 19.10 -13.44
C VAL A 106 -4.39 20.35 -14.05
N VAL A 107 -5.15 20.21 -15.14
CA VAL A 107 -5.85 21.34 -15.79
C VAL A 107 -7.24 21.52 -15.17
N ASP A 108 -7.91 20.41 -14.92
CA ASP A 108 -9.18 20.33 -14.21
C ASP A 108 -9.24 19.03 -13.39
N GLN A 109 -10.33 18.82 -12.66
CA GLN A 109 -10.45 17.68 -11.76
C GLN A 109 -10.27 16.31 -12.44
N TYR A 110 -10.48 16.16 -13.75
CA TYR A 110 -10.40 14.87 -14.45
C TYR A 110 -9.30 14.81 -15.52
N ASN A 111 -8.67 15.92 -15.89
CA ASN A 111 -7.69 15.96 -16.98
C ASN A 111 -6.28 16.33 -16.47
N LEU A 112 -5.37 15.39 -16.63
CA LEU A 112 -3.93 15.58 -16.41
C LEU A 112 -3.24 15.89 -17.74
N VAL A 113 -2.36 16.89 -17.81
CA VAL A 113 -1.64 17.25 -19.04
C VAL A 113 -0.65 16.17 -19.44
N ALA A 114 -0.88 15.56 -20.60
CA ALA A 114 0.09 14.66 -21.24
C ALA A 114 1.07 15.45 -22.12
N ARG A 115 0.58 16.49 -22.80
CA ARG A 115 1.33 17.29 -23.75
C ARG A 115 0.87 18.74 -23.75
N ARG A 116 1.82 19.64 -23.99
CA ARG A 116 1.57 21.04 -24.38
C ARG A 116 2.07 21.27 -25.79
N ARG A 117 1.36 22.09 -26.55
CA ARG A 117 1.80 22.48 -27.89
C ARG A 117 3.08 23.29 -27.80
N SER A 118 4.02 23.03 -28.71
CA SER A 118 5.30 23.72 -28.76
C SER A 118 5.17 25.20 -29.13
N SER A 119 4.11 25.58 -29.86
CA SER A 119 3.90 26.94 -30.35
C SER A 119 3.44 27.93 -29.27
N ASP A 120 2.61 27.50 -28.32
CA ASP A 120 1.93 28.39 -27.37
C ASP A 120 1.87 27.84 -25.93
N ASN A 121 2.47 26.69 -25.67
CA ASN A 121 2.48 26.02 -24.37
C ASN A 121 1.07 25.72 -23.80
N VAL A 122 0.04 25.72 -24.65
CA VAL A 122 -1.33 25.38 -24.24
C VAL A 122 -1.48 23.85 -24.22
N PRO A 123 -2.05 23.26 -23.15
CA PRO A 123 -2.38 21.84 -23.10
C PRO A 123 -3.35 21.44 -24.22
N ASP A 124 -3.00 20.41 -24.99
CA ASP A 124 -3.81 19.89 -26.10
C ASP A 124 -4.11 18.39 -26.00
N VAL A 125 -3.32 17.64 -25.23
CA VAL A 125 -3.56 16.22 -24.93
C VAL A 125 -3.53 16.02 -23.42
N GLY A 126 -4.53 15.30 -22.92
CA GLY A 126 -4.66 14.95 -21.52
C GLY A 126 -4.84 13.45 -21.27
N ILE A 127 -4.58 13.03 -20.04
CA ILE A 127 -4.83 11.70 -19.51
C ILE A 127 -6.06 11.77 -18.62
N ARG A 128 -6.93 10.78 -18.74
CA ARG A 128 -8.00 10.47 -17.79
C ARG A 128 -7.73 9.10 -17.21
N ILE A 129 -8.27 8.85 -16.03
CA ILE A 129 -8.23 7.54 -15.41
C ILE A 129 -9.63 7.12 -15.00
N GLU A 130 -9.95 5.86 -15.24
CA GLU A 130 -11.21 5.24 -14.86
C GLU A 130 -10.92 4.11 -13.88
N ASN A 131 -11.74 4.00 -12.84
CA ASN A 131 -11.81 2.81 -12.01
C ASN A 131 -12.78 1.83 -12.67
N LEU A 132 -12.36 0.58 -12.82
CA LEU A 132 -13.18 -0.50 -13.38
C LEU A 132 -13.91 -1.31 -12.29
N GLY A 133 -13.56 -1.11 -11.02
CA GLY A 133 -14.16 -1.80 -9.88
C GLY A 133 -15.52 -1.23 -9.47
N GLY A 134 -16.55 -2.08 -9.44
CA GLY A 134 -17.91 -1.72 -9.01
C GLY A 134 -18.72 -0.89 -10.03
N GLY A 135 -18.18 -0.70 -11.24
CA GLY A 135 -18.73 0.12 -12.31
C GLY A 135 -17.66 1.07 -12.87
N VAL A 136 -17.68 1.34 -14.18
CA VAL A 136 -16.69 2.24 -14.81
C VAL A 136 -16.96 3.67 -14.38
N ALA A 137 -16.00 4.29 -13.69
CA ALA A 137 -16.13 5.66 -13.20
C ALA A 137 -14.82 6.45 -13.36
N ASN A 138 -14.91 7.67 -13.88
CA ASN A 138 -13.78 8.60 -13.94
C ASN A 138 -13.31 8.97 -12.53
N ILE A 139 -12.01 8.88 -12.29
CA ILE A 139 -11.41 9.24 -11.01
C ILE A 139 -10.82 10.65 -11.07
N PRO A 140 -11.20 11.55 -10.15
CA PRO A 140 -10.60 12.86 -10.08
C PRO A 140 -9.10 12.80 -9.74
N PHE A 141 -8.30 13.66 -10.37
CA PHE A 141 -6.93 13.97 -9.94
C PHE A 141 -6.88 14.96 -8.78
N GLN A 142 -8.01 15.47 -8.32
CA GLN A 142 -8.12 16.29 -7.12
C GLN A 142 -9.06 15.61 -6.13
N ASN A 143 -8.50 15.06 -5.04
CA ASN A 143 -9.25 14.30 -4.04
C ASN A 143 -10.04 13.11 -4.63
N GLY A 144 -9.50 12.41 -5.62
CA GLY A 144 -10.13 11.19 -6.13
C GLY A 144 -10.05 10.08 -5.10
N ILE A 145 -11.18 9.44 -4.78
CA ILE A 145 -11.22 8.36 -3.78
C ILE A 145 -11.37 7.03 -4.49
N LEU A 146 -10.50 6.08 -4.17
CA LEU A 146 -10.63 4.69 -4.56
C LEU A 146 -11.12 3.85 -3.37
N PRO A 147 -12.07 2.93 -3.61
CA PRO A 147 -12.50 1.99 -2.58
C PRO A 147 -11.33 1.08 -2.20
N VAL A 148 -11.17 0.84 -0.90
CA VAL A 148 -10.18 -0.08 -0.34
C VAL A 148 -10.93 -1.16 0.41
N ASP A 149 -10.48 -2.40 0.25
CA ASP A 149 -11.04 -3.53 0.96
C ASP A 149 -10.80 -3.35 2.47
N PRO A 150 -11.79 -3.65 3.33
CA PRO A 150 -11.65 -3.52 4.78
C PRO A 150 -10.49 -4.33 5.38
N SER A 151 -10.05 -5.41 4.71
CA SER A 151 -8.87 -6.17 5.13
C SER A 151 -7.56 -5.39 4.95
N GLY A 152 -7.56 -4.29 4.21
CA GLY A 152 -6.35 -3.54 3.88
C GLY A 152 -5.44 -4.22 2.87
N HIS A 153 -5.91 -5.30 2.24
CA HIS A 153 -5.22 -5.99 1.16
C HIS A 153 -6.15 -6.07 -0.05
N GLY A 154 -5.63 -5.76 -1.23
CA GLY A 154 -6.42 -5.91 -2.43
C GLY A 154 -5.81 -5.24 -3.65
N THR A 155 -6.59 -5.26 -4.72
CA THR A 155 -6.21 -4.69 -6.01
C THR A 155 -7.38 -3.88 -6.55
N VAL A 156 -7.09 -2.67 -7.04
CA VAL A 156 -8.03 -1.85 -7.81
C VAL A 156 -7.64 -1.92 -9.28
N ASN A 157 -8.58 -2.30 -10.14
CA ASN A 157 -8.36 -2.31 -11.59
C ASN A 157 -8.68 -0.93 -12.15
N MET A 158 -7.73 -0.36 -12.87
CA MET A 158 -7.78 0.98 -13.43
C MET A 158 -7.62 0.92 -14.94
N ARG A 159 -8.07 1.97 -15.61
CA ARG A 159 -7.92 2.18 -17.05
C ARG A 159 -7.49 3.61 -17.33
N ALA A 160 -6.64 3.81 -18.34
CA ALA A 160 -6.25 5.12 -18.83
C ALA A 160 -6.18 5.19 -20.35
#